data_AF-A0A542I351-F1
#
_entry.id   AF-A0A542I351-F1
#
_cell.length_a   1.000
_cell.length_b   1.000
_cell.length_c   1.000
_cell.angle_alpha   90.00
_cell.angle_beta   90.00
_cell.angle_gamma   90.00
#
_symmetry.space_group_name_H-M   'P 1'
#
loop_
_entity.id
_entity.type
_entity.pdbx_description
1 polymer ?
#
loop_
_entity_poly.entity_id
_entity_poly.type
_entity_poly.pdbx_seq_one_letter_code
_entity_poly.pdbx_strand_id
1 'polypeptide(L)'
;MAAVIFGAVVLLAAAFAFLNGFRDASTSVALAVRNRALTPSVGVLLAAFFNFVGALLSALLAVAASQTWINLPSGADGLTILVAGLASACAWGLLMWWRGIPASSTHALVGGLAGAGLASLAIGGPGVAGVDQSLLFQVVLPLVLSPLVAYSGSFLLVYPATWVARYTQPNVVNQRFRRGQAVAAGAVAFGHGLQDGQRVSAVLLLALLAAGYSDGGIPTWVAALSAVMMTAGTLFGGWRISQTIGYKITRIDPLRGSVAQTFSALMLFVGAIGLHWPLSTTHTVTAGALGAGENQHFSVTNRKLVIRILWLWALTPLVTCALAFVLALALSPISV
;
A
#
# COMPACT_ATOMS: atom_id res chain seq x y z
N MET A 1 2.96 27.20 -17.80
CA MET A 1 2.12 26.64 -16.73
C MET A 1 2.31 25.12 -16.57
N ALA A 2 2.17 24.33 -17.64
CA ALA A 2 2.29 22.86 -17.57
C ALA A 2 3.57 22.33 -16.89
N ALA A 3 4.74 22.91 -17.17
CA ALA A 3 5.99 22.51 -16.51
C ALA A 3 5.99 22.73 -14.98
N VAL A 4 5.33 23.79 -14.50
CA VAL A 4 5.21 24.07 -13.06
C VAL A 4 4.28 23.06 -12.40
N ILE A 5 3.14 22.75 -13.04
CA ILE A 5 2.19 21.74 -12.54
C ILE A 5 2.84 20.36 -12.56
N PHE A 6 3.58 20.02 -13.63
CA PHE A 6 4.35 18.78 -13.70
C PHE A 6 5.36 18.68 -12.55
N GLY A 7 6.11 19.75 -12.28
CA GLY A 7 7.00 19.81 -11.12
C GLY A 7 6.27 19.56 -9.79
N ALA A 8 5.07 20.12 -9.63
CA ALA A 8 4.23 19.87 -8.46
C ALA A 8 3.77 18.39 -8.37
N VAL A 9 3.42 17.76 -9.49
CA VAL A 9 3.10 16.32 -9.54
C VAL A 9 4.29 15.48 -9.10
N VAL A 10 5.49 15.77 -9.62
CA VAL A 10 6.72 15.04 -9.24
C VAL A 10 7.00 15.17 -7.75
N LEU A 11 6.87 16.38 -7.18
CA LEU A 11 7.04 16.62 -5.74
C LEU A 11 6.00 15.88 -4.91
N LEU A 12 4.72 15.90 -5.31
CA LEU A 12 3.65 15.19 -4.62
C LEU A 12 3.78 13.68 -4.73
N ALA A 13 4.23 13.15 -5.87
CA ALA A 13 4.50 11.74 -6.06
C ALA A 13 5.70 11.27 -5.20
N ALA A 14 6.76 12.08 -5.12
CA ALA A 14 7.87 11.85 -4.20
C ALA A 14 7.42 11.86 -2.74
N ALA A 15 6.59 12.83 -2.35
CA ALA A 15 5.98 12.89 -1.02
C ALA A 15 5.08 11.68 -0.74
N PHE A 16 4.29 11.25 -1.72
CA PHE A 16 3.44 10.07 -1.62
C PHE A 16 4.28 8.79 -1.41
N ALA A 17 5.35 8.60 -2.19
CA ALA A 17 6.29 7.49 -2.04
C ALA A 17 6.95 7.49 -0.65
N PHE A 18 7.39 8.66 -0.18
CA PHE A 18 7.93 8.82 1.17
C PHE A 18 6.91 8.47 2.25
N LEU A 19 5.69 9.01 2.16
CA LEU A 19 4.64 8.78 3.13
C LEU A 19 4.20 7.31 3.16
N ASN A 20 4.23 6.62 2.03
CA ASN A 20 3.96 5.19 2.00
C ASN A 20 5.05 4.41 2.70
N GLY A 21 6.33 4.63 2.36
CA GLY A 21 7.45 4.01 3.07
C GLY A 21 7.38 4.25 4.58
N PHE A 22 7.11 5.50 4.98
CA PHE A 22 6.95 5.90 6.38
C PHE A 22 5.82 5.15 7.10
N ARG A 23 4.62 5.13 6.52
CA ARG A 23 3.45 4.50 7.16
C ARG A 23 3.49 2.99 7.13
N ASP A 24 3.86 2.42 5.99
CA ASP A 24 3.79 0.99 5.72
C ASP A 24 5.06 0.24 6.13
N ALA A 25 6.10 0.93 6.61
CA ALA A 25 7.15 0.30 7.44
C ALA A 25 6.52 -0.54 8.58
N SER A 26 5.36 -0.12 9.08
CA SER A 26 4.62 -0.85 10.11
C SER A 26 4.12 -2.22 9.66
N THR A 27 3.84 -2.45 8.38
CA THR A 27 3.24 -3.72 7.91
C THR A 27 4.25 -4.86 7.90
N SER A 28 5.52 -4.59 7.62
CA SER A 28 6.59 -5.60 7.72
C SER A 28 7.18 -5.70 9.12
N VAL A 29 7.30 -4.59 9.86
CA VAL A 29 8.09 -4.55 11.10
C VAL A 29 7.26 -4.85 12.36
N ALA A 30 5.97 -4.44 12.42
CA ALA A 30 5.21 -4.44 13.66
C ALA A 30 5.11 -5.81 14.34
N LEU A 31 4.74 -6.84 13.58
CA LEU A 31 4.57 -8.20 14.10
C LEU A 31 5.89 -8.83 14.48
N ALA A 32 6.93 -8.65 13.66
CA ALA A 32 8.26 -9.20 13.92
C ALA A 32 8.89 -8.59 15.18
N VAL A 33 8.74 -7.27 15.38
CA VAL A 33 9.22 -6.59 16.59
C VAL A 33 8.44 -7.03 17.82
N ARG A 34 7.10 -7.06 17.71
CA ARG A 34 6.24 -7.49 18.81
C ARG A 34 6.54 -8.91 19.28
N ASN A 35 6.77 -9.83 18.34
CA ASN A 35 7.08 -11.22 18.65
C ASN A 35 8.55 -11.44 19.06
N ARG A 36 9.35 -10.37 19.15
CA ARG A 36 10.79 -10.42 19.43
C ARG A 36 11.56 -11.28 18.42
N ALA A 37 11.10 -11.30 17.17
CA ALA A 37 11.82 -11.88 16.05
C ALA A 37 12.92 -10.93 15.54
N LEU A 38 12.63 -9.63 15.55
CA LEU A 38 13.57 -8.56 15.20
C LEU A 38 13.57 -7.49 16.29
N THR A 39 14.71 -6.81 16.47
CA THR A 39 14.72 -5.55 17.23
C THR A 39 14.16 -4.42 16.36
N PRO A 40 13.62 -3.33 16.95
CA PRO A 40 13.05 -2.23 16.18
C PRO A 40 14.00 -1.67 15.11
N SER A 41 15.26 -1.43 15.47
CA SER A 41 16.27 -0.87 14.55
C SER A 41 16.59 -1.83 13.40
N VAL A 42 16.80 -3.11 13.69
CA VAL A 42 17.09 -4.12 12.66
C VAL A 42 15.87 -4.31 11.75
N GLY A 43 14.66 -4.31 12.32
CA GLY A 43 13.42 -4.41 11.55
C GLY A 43 13.26 -3.27 10.54
N VAL A 44 13.50 -2.03 10.96
CA VAL A 44 13.42 -0.86 10.07
C VAL A 44 14.49 -0.90 8.99
N LEU A 45 15.74 -1.24 9.33
CA LEU A 45 16.84 -1.35 8.35
C LEU A 45 16.58 -2.47 7.33
N LEU A 46 16.11 -3.63 7.79
CA LEU A 46 15.71 -4.74 6.94
C LEU A 46 14.58 -4.32 5.98
N ALA A 47 13.54 -3.69 6.51
CA ALA A 47 12.43 -3.20 5.71
C ALA A 47 12.87 -2.15 4.70
N ALA A 48 13.71 -1.19 5.09
CA ALA A 48 14.25 -0.16 4.21
C ALA A 48 15.05 -0.76 3.05
N PHE A 49 15.94 -1.72 3.34
CA PHE A 49 16.74 -2.41 2.33
C PHE A 49 15.84 -3.16 1.33
N PHE A 50 14.90 -3.98 1.81
CA PHE A 50 14.03 -4.75 0.93
C PHE A 50 13.00 -3.88 0.19
N ASN A 51 12.51 -2.81 0.80
CA ASN A 51 11.71 -1.80 0.13
C ASN A 51 12.50 -1.17 -1.03
N PHE A 52 13.75 -0.74 -0.79
CA PHE A 52 14.62 -0.17 -1.82
C PHE A 52 14.79 -1.11 -3.01
N VAL A 53 15.21 -2.35 -2.76
CA VAL A 53 15.44 -3.36 -3.80
C VAL A 53 14.13 -3.69 -4.53
N GLY A 54 13.02 -3.82 -3.79
CA GLY A 54 11.70 -4.05 -4.36
C GLY A 54 11.27 -2.94 -5.31
N ALA A 55 11.35 -1.68 -4.90
CA ALA A 55 10.97 -0.57 -5.78
C ALA A 55 11.91 -0.40 -6.98
N LEU A 56 13.20 -0.66 -6.83
CA LEU A 56 14.11 -0.58 -7.98
C LEU A 56 13.77 -1.65 -9.03
N LEU A 57 13.52 -2.89 -8.59
CA LEU A 57 13.12 -3.99 -9.48
C LEU A 57 11.70 -3.82 -10.03
N SER A 58 10.84 -3.09 -9.33
CA SER A 58 9.48 -2.81 -9.77
C SER A 58 9.42 -2.14 -11.14
N ALA A 59 10.41 -1.32 -11.49
CA ALA A 59 10.47 -0.63 -12.77
C ALA A 59 10.66 -1.58 -13.96
N LEU A 60 11.41 -2.67 -13.76
CA LEU A 60 11.58 -3.72 -14.77
C LEU A 60 10.25 -4.43 -15.04
N LEU A 61 9.46 -4.66 -13.98
CA LEU A 61 8.15 -5.29 -14.05
C LEU A 61 7.06 -4.33 -14.57
N ALA A 62 7.18 -3.04 -14.27
CA ALA A 62 6.22 -2.02 -14.67
C ALA A 62 6.18 -1.80 -16.19
N VAL A 63 7.30 -2.01 -16.89
CA VAL A 63 7.35 -2.00 -18.38
C VAL A 63 6.53 -3.16 -18.96
N ALA A 64 6.47 -4.31 -18.29
CA ALA A 64 5.67 -5.45 -18.73
C ALA A 64 4.17 -5.28 -18.45
N ALA A 65 3.83 -4.53 -17.39
CA ALA A 65 2.47 -4.31 -16.93
C ALA A 65 1.93 -2.92 -17.30
N SER A 66 2.12 -2.48 -18.56
CA SER A 66 1.66 -1.18 -19.07
C SER A 66 0.23 -0.89 -18.61
N GLN A 67 0.15 -0.05 -17.57
CA GLN A 67 -0.98 0.15 -16.67
C GLN A 67 -2.09 0.92 -17.42
N THR A 68 -2.93 0.21 -18.15
CA THR A 68 -4.02 0.73 -18.99
C THR A 68 -5.34 0.92 -18.23
N TRP A 69 -5.31 0.99 -16.89
CA TRP A 69 -6.54 1.10 -16.10
C TRP A 69 -7.10 2.52 -16.04
N ILE A 70 -6.28 3.54 -16.30
CA ILE A 70 -6.70 4.95 -16.31
C ILE A 70 -6.00 5.69 -17.46
N ASN A 71 -6.78 6.37 -18.29
CA ASN A 71 -6.28 7.31 -19.30
C ASN A 71 -6.60 8.74 -18.86
N LEU A 72 -5.55 9.54 -18.70
CA LEU A 72 -5.67 10.95 -18.36
C LEU A 72 -5.65 11.82 -19.62
N PRO A 73 -6.37 12.95 -19.64
CA PRO A 73 -6.25 13.93 -20.69
C PRO A 73 -4.82 14.49 -20.76
N SER A 74 -4.39 14.87 -21.97
CA SER A 74 -3.10 15.52 -22.16
C SER A 74 -3.11 16.96 -21.64
N GLY A 75 -1.93 17.52 -21.35
CA GLY A 75 -1.76 18.90 -20.95
C GLY A 75 -2.07 19.17 -19.47
N ALA A 76 -2.50 20.41 -19.19
CA ALA A 76 -2.70 20.92 -17.83
C ALA A 76 -3.83 20.18 -17.08
N ASP A 77 -4.87 19.74 -17.79
CA ASP A 77 -6.01 19.04 -17.20
C ASP A 77 -5.60 17.70 -16.56
N GLY A 78 -4.82 16.89 -17.28
CA GLY A 78 -4.32 15.63 -16.73
C GLY A 78 -3.40 15.84 -15.52
N LEU A 79 -2.54 16.86 -15.58
CA LEU A 79 -1.61 17.18 -14.50
C LEU A 79 -2.34 17.71 -13.25
N THR A 80 -3.37 18.55 -13.41
CA THR A 80 -4.16 19.04 -12.26
C THR A 80 -4.97 17.94 -11.59
N ILE A 81 -5.51 16.97 -12.36
CA ILE A 81 -6.13 15.76 -11.83
C ILE A 81 -5.14 14.97 -10.96
N LEU A 82 -3.90 14.80 -11.42
CA LEU A 82 -2.85 14.12 -10.65
C LEU A 82 -2.49 14.88 -9.38
N VAL A 83 -2.34 16.21 -9.44
CA VAL A 83 -2.08 17.05 -8.26
C VAL A 83 -3.17 16.88 -7.21
N ALA A 84 -4.44 17.04 -7.59
CA ALA A 84 -5.57 16.93 -6.66
C ALA A 84 -5.68 15.51 -6.07
N GLY A 85 -5.55 14.49 -6.92
CA GLY A 85 -5.59 13.08 -6.52
C GLY A 85 -4.48 12.73 -5.52
N LEU A 86 -3.22 13.06 -5.84
CA LEU A 86 -2.08 12.80 -4.95
C LEU A 86 -2.16 13.61 -3.65
N ALA A 87 -2.51 14.90 -3.72
CA ALA A 87 -2.64 15.75 -2.55
C ALA A 87 -3.70 15.19 -1.57
N SER A 88 -4.86 14.77 -2.10
CA SER A 88 -5.92 14.16 -1.27
C SER A 88 -5.45 12.86 -0.61
N ALA A 89 -4.73 12.00 -1.35
CA ALA A 89 -4.24 10.72 -0.86
C ALA A 89 -3.15 10.91 0.22
N CYS A 90 -2.25 11.87 0.02
CA CYS A 90 -1.23 12.26 1.01
C CYS A 90 -1.87 12.83 2.28
N ALA A 91 -2.84 13.74 2.14
CA ALA A 91 -3.53 14.36 3.27
C ALA A 91 -4.29 13.34 4.11
N TRP A 92 -5.09 12.48 3.47
CA TRP A 92 -5.78 11.39 4.16
C TRP A 92 -4.79 10.43 4.83
N GLY A 93 -3.70 10.15 4.14
CA GLY A 93 -2.65 9.29 4.64
C GLY A 93 -2.00 9.77 5.94
N LEU A 94 -1.64 11.04 5.98
CA LEU A 94 -1.12 11.71 7.18
C LEU A 94 -2.14 11.71 8.32
N LEU A 95 -3.41 11.96 8.03
CA LEU A 95 -4.48 11.95 9.02
C LEU A 95 -4.66 10.56 9.66
N MET A 96 -4.67 9.51 8.86
CA MET A 96 -4.78 8.13 9.34
C MET A 96 -3.57 7.72 10.17
N TRP A 97 -2.37 8.11 9.73
CA TRP A 97 -1.15 7.92 10.52
C TRP A 97 -1.20 8.65 11.86
N TRP A 98 -1.63 9.91 11.89
CA TRP A 98 -1.71 10.70 13.12
C TRP A 98 -2.65 10.04 14.13
N ARG A 99 -3.77 9.49 13.64
CA ARG A 99 -4.73 8.68 14.42
C ARG A 99 -4.25 7.25 14.73
N GLY A 100 -3.12 6.82 14.16
CA GLY A 100 -2.55 5.48 14.33
C GLY A 100 -3.41 4.38 13.71
N ILE A 101 -4.15 4.68 12.64
CA ILE A 101 -5.06 3.75 11.98
C ILE A 101 -4.39 3.23 10.71
N PRO A 102 -4.28 1.90 10.51
CA PRO A 102 -3.78 1.33 9.28
C PRO A 102 -4.77 1.60 8.14
N ALA A 103 -4.36 2.34 7.11
CA ALA A 103 -5.20 2.69 5.96
C ALA A 103 -4.43 2.51 4.64
N SER A 104 -5.15 2.09 3.59
CA SER A 104 -4.59 1.80 2.27
C SER A 104 -4.28 3.05 1.46
N SER A 105 -3.03 3.21 1.01
CA SER A 105 -2.63 4.24 0.05
C SER A 105 -3.20 3.98 -1.35
N THR A 106 -3.43 2.72 -1.74
CA THR A 106 -4.06 2.35 -3.01
C THR A 106 -5.50 2.85 -3.10
N HIS A 107 -6.32 2.59 -2.09
CA HIS A 107 -7.71 3.08 -2.05
C HIS A 107 -7.74 4.61 -2.05
N ALA A 108 -6.82 5.23 -1.29
CA ALA A 108 -6.72 6.68 -1.21
C ALA A 108 -6.42 7.30 -2.58
N LEU A 109 -5.46 6.74 -3.33
CA LEU A 109 -5.09 7.21 -4.66
C LEU A 109 -6.21 6.99 -5.69
N VAL A 110 -6.79 5.78 -5.75
CA VAL A 110 -7.87 5.45 -6.69
C VAL A 110 -9.08 6.36 -6.44
N GLY A 111 -9.48 6.53 -5.18
CA GLY A 111 -10.55 7.46 -4.82
C GLY A 111 -10.21 8.90 -5.20
N GLY A 112 -8.98 9.36 -4.94
CA GLY A 112 -8.54 10.70 -5.29
C GLY A 112 -8.55 10.98 -6.79
N LEU A 113 -8.05 10.06 -7.61
CA LEU A 113 -8.07 10.20 -9.07
C LEU A 113 -9.51 10.20 -9.62
N ALA A 114 -10.38 9.34 -9.09
CA ALA A 114 -11.78 9.31 -9.47
C ALA A 114 -12.49 10.63 -9.13
N GLY A 115 -12.28 11.16 -7.93
CA GLY A 115 -12.88 12.43 -7.49
C GLY A 115 -12.40 13.63 -8.30
N ALA A 116 -11.09 13.72 -8.57
CA ALA A 116 -10.54 14.78 -9.41
C ALA A 116 -11.04 14.68 -10.87
N GLY A 117 -11.16 13.47 -11.41
CA GLY A 117 -11.74 13.25 -12.73
C GLY A 117 -13.21 13.66 -12.84
N LEU A 118 -14.01 13.37 -11.82
CA LEU A 118 -15.41 13.80 -11.74
C LEU A 118 -15.53 15.33 -11.64
N ALA A 119 -14.62 15.99 -10.92
CA ALA A 119 -14.59 17.45 -10.85
C ALA A 119 -14.29 18.09 -12.21
N SER A 120 -13.33 17.52 -12.97
CA SER A 120 -13.02 17.97 -14.33
C SER A 120 -14.27 17.89 -15.23
N LEU A 121 -15.01 16.79 -15.17
CA LEU A 121 -16.28 16.65 -15.92
C LEU A 121 -17.34 17.67 -15.49
N ALA A 122 -17.44 17.96 -14.19
CA ALA A 122 -18.45 18.87 -13.66
C ALA A 122 -18.30 20.32 -14.14
N ILE A 123 -17.07 20.74 -14.48
CA ILE A 123 -16.77 22.07 -15.04
C ILE A 123 -16.70 22.08 -16.57
N GLY A 124 -17.12 20.99 -17.24
CA GLY A 124 -17.09 20.87 -18.69
C GLY A 124 -15.72 20.51 -19.28
N GLY A 125 -14.75 20.14 -18.44
CA GLY A 125 -13.43 19.67 -18.86
C GLY A 125 -13.42 18.17 -19.23
N PRO A 126 -12.29 17.68 -19.77
CA PRO A 126 -12.15 16.27 -20.11
C PRO A 126 -12.09 15.41 -18.83
N GLY A 127 -12.91 14.36 -18.79
CA GLY A 127 -12.92 13.40 -17.69
C GLY A 127 -11.77 12.41 -17.74
N VAL A 128 -11.74 11.54 -16.73
CA VAL A 128 -10.86 10.38 -16.71
C VAL A 128 -11.51 9.26 -17.51
N ALA A 129 -10.85 8.80 -18.57
CA ALA A 129 -11.30 7.65 -19.37
C ALA A 129 -10.76 6.34 -18.79
N GLY A 130 -11.44 5.22 -19.08
CA GLY A 130 -11.09 3.89 -18.52
C GLY A 130 -11.81 3.52 -17.23
N VAL A 131 -12.79 4.33 -16.77
CA VAL A 131 -13.73 3.94 -15.69
C VAL A 131 -14.78 2.98 -16.25
N ASP A 132 -14.35 1.77 -16.59
CA ASP A 132 -15.17 0.71 -17.18
C ASP A 132 -15.13 -0.57 -16.32
N GLN A 133 -15.57 -1.71 -16.88
CA GLN A 133 -15.48 -3.00 -16.19
C GLN A 133 -14.03 -3.37 -15.84
N SER A 134 -13.03 -2.92 -16.59
CA SER A 134 -11.62 -3.23 -16.33
C SER A 134 -11.15 -2.63 -15.01
N LEU A 135 -11.52 -1.38 -14.69
CA LEU A 135 -11.22 -0.77 -13.39
C LEU A 135 -11.86 -1.58 -12.24
N LEU A 136 -13.07 -2.07 -12.44
CA LEU A 136 -13.80 -2.85 -11.45
C LEU A 136 -13.10 -4.18 -11.18
N PHE A 137 -12.73 -4.93 -12.22
CA PHE A 137 -12.09 -6.24 -12.07
C PHE A 137 -10.60 -6.19 -11.74
N GLN A 138 -9.86 -5.19 -12.21
CA GLN A 138 -8.42 -5.11 -12.03
C GLN A 138 -8.02 -4.32 -10.77
N VAL A 139 -8.88 -3.42 -10.28
CA VAL A 139 -8.54 -2.54 -9.14
C VAL A 139 -9.52 -2.72 -7.98
N VAL A 140 -10.81 -2.51 -8.19
CA VAL A 140 -11.79 -2.51 -7.09
C VAL A 140 -11.94 -3.91 -6.48
N LEU A 141 -12.11 -4.93 -7.32
CA LEU A 141 -12.35 -6.30 -6.86
C LEU A 141 -11.15 -6.87 -6.07
N PRO A 142 -9.89 -6.77 -6.53
CA PRO A 142 -8.74 -7.21 -5.73
C PRO A 142 -8.61 -6.44 -4.41
N LEU A 143 -8.93 -5.15 -4.39
CA LEU A 143 -8.86 -4.31 -3.19
C LEU A 143 -9.87 -4.73 -2.11
N VAL A 144 -11.06 -5.17 -2.51
CA VAL A 144 -12.11 -5.66 -1.60
C VAL A 144 -11.86 -7.12 -1.20
N LEU A 145 -11.48 -7.98 -2.14
CA LEU A 145 -11.30 -9.42 -1.89
C LEU A 145 -10.01 -9.73 -1.14
N SER A 146 -8.93 -8.98 -1.36
CA SER A 146 -7.62 -9.29 -0.76
C SER A 146 -7.62 -9.38 0.77
N PRO A 147 -8.25 -8.48 1.56
CA PRO A 147 -8.33 -8.68 2.99
C PRO A 147 -9.10 -9.95 3.39
N LEU A 148 -10.14 -10.35 2.66
CA LEU A 148 -10.90 -11.58 2.96
C LEU A 148 -10.05 -12.83 2.70
N VAL A 149 -9.33 -12.84 1.57
CA VAL A 149 -8.40 -13.92 1.23
C VAL A 149 -7.24 -13.96 2.24
N ALA A 150 -6.67 -12.82 2.59
CA ALA A 150 -5.58 -12.71 3.56
C ALA A 150 -5.98 -13.25 4.94
N TYR A 151 -7.16 -12.85 5.43
CA TYR A 151 -7.74 -13.34 6.68
C TYR A 151 -7.95 -14.85 6.63
N SER A 152 -8.68 -15.33 5.63
CA SER A 152 -9.10 -16.74 5.53
C SER A 152 -7.91 -17.66 5.30
N GLY A 153 -7.00 -17.29 4.39
CA GLY A 153 -5.80 -18.07 4.11
C GLY A 153 -4.85 -18.13 5.31
N SER A 154 -4.63 -17.00 6.00
CA SER A 154 -3.82 -17.01 7.22
C SER A 154 -4.48 -17.84 8.33
N PHE A 155 -5.80 -17.74 8.50
CA PHE A 155 -6.56 -18.56 9.46
C PHE A 155 -6.42 -20.06 9.16
N LEU A 156 -6.57 -20.47 7.91
CA LEU A 156 -6.50 -21.87 7.49
C LEU A 156 -5.07 -22.42 7.59
N LEU A 157 -4.05 -21.62 7.24
CA LEU A 157 -2.64 -22.04 7.29
C LEU A 157 -2.11 -22.25 8.72
N VAL A 158 -2.79 -21.75 9.75
CA VAL A 158 -2.44 -22.06 11.14
C VAL A 158 -2.68 -23.54 11.47
N TYR A 159 -3.67 -24.21 10.88
CA TYR A 159 -3.93 -25.64 11.13
C TYR A 159 -2.74 -26.56 10.75
N PRO A 160 -2.22 -26.55 9.50
CA PRO A 160 -1.06 -27.36 9.16
C PRO A 160 0.19 -26.92 9.93
N ALA A 161 0.37 -25.62 10.19
CA ALA A 161 1.53 -25.12 10.95
C ALA A 161 1.54 -25.64 12.39
N THR A 162 0.39 -25.63 13.06
CA THR A 162 0.24 -26.18 14.43
C THR A 162 0.33 -27.70 14.43
N TRP A 163 -0.22 -28.37 13.41
CA TRP A 163 -0.11 -29.81 13.26
C TRP A 163 1.35 -30.28 13.13
N VAL A 164 2.16 -29.59 12.32
CA VAL A 164 3.61 -29.87 12.20
C VAL A 164 4.34 -29.62 13.53
N ALA A 165 3.92 -28.60 14.29
CA ALA A 165 4.55 -28.24 15.56
C ALA A 165 4.12 -29.11 16.77
N ARG A 166 3.12 -29.99 16.63
CA ARG A 166 2.41 -30.63 17.76
C ARG A 166 3.26 -31.44 18.74
N TYR A 167 4.35 -32.05 18.28
CA TYR A 167 5.26 -32.85 19.11
C TYR A 167 6.54 -32.11 19.49
N THR A 168 6.63 -30.82 19.19
CA THR A 168 7.80 -30.00 19.48
C THR A 168 7.54 -29.13 20.71
N GLN A 169 8.53 -29.01 21.58
CA GLN A 169 8.41 -28.15 22.76
C GLN A 169 8.14 -26.69 22.37
N PRO A 170 7.23 -25.97 23.06
CA PRO A 170 6.83 -24.61 22.71
C PRO A 170 7.98 -23.61 22.56
N ASN A 171 9.05 -23.75 23.36
CA ASN A 171 10.22 -22.87 23.28
C ASN A 171 10.97 -23.02 21.95
N VAL A 172 11.12 -24.27 21.46
CA VAL A 172 11.78 -24.57 20.19
C VAL A 172 10.90 -24.10 19.02
N VAL A 173 9.59 -24.32 19.10
CA VAL A 173 8.62 -23.81 18.12
C VAL A 173 8.75 -22.29 18.01
N ASN A 174 8.63 -21.57 19.13
CA ASN A 174 8.72 -20.12 19.16
C ASN A 174 10.04 -19.60 18.59
N GLN A 175 11.17 -20.23 18.91
CA GLN A 175 12.47 -19.81 18.39
C GLN A 175 12.59 -20.02 16.88
N ARG A 176 12.14 -21.17 16.36
CA ARG A 176 12.15 -21.45 14.91
C ARG A 176 11.24 -20.50 14.14
N PHE A 177 10.02 -20.30 14.63
CA PHE A 177 9.07 -19.42 13.96
C PHE A 177 9.45 -17.94 14.07
N ARG A 178 10.18 -17.50 15.11
CA ARG A 178 10.79 -16.15 15.14
C ARG A 178 11.79 -15.95 14.00
N ARG A 179 12.64 -16.95 13.73
CA ARG A 179 13.59 -16.88 12.61
C ARG A 179 12.86 -16.84 11.26
N GLY A 180 11.86 -17.70 11.08
CA GLY A 180 11.01 -17.67 9.88
C GLY A 180 10.26 -16.34 9.73
N GLN A 181 9.77 -15.78 10.84
CA GLN A 181 9.07 -14.50 10.86
C GLN A 181 9.97 -13.33 10.45
N ALA A 182 11.26 -13.35 10.80
CA ALA A 182 12.22 -12.35 10.34
C ALA A 182 12.42 -12.38 8.82
N VAL A 183 12.49 -13.58 8.23
CA VAL A 183 12.55 -13.75 6.77
C VAL A 183 11.24 -13.29 6.12
N ALA A 184 10.10 -13.69 6.68
CA ALA A 184 8.80 -13.28 6.19
C ALA A 184 8.60 -11.76 6.26
N ALA A 185 9.11 -11.08 7.29
CA ALA A 185 9.10 -9.62 7.39
C ALA A 185 9.87 -8.95 6.25
N GLY A 186 11.06 -9.48 5.93
CA GLY A 186 11.84 -9.03 4.77
C GLY A 186 11.09 -9.27 3.45
N ALA A 187 10.44 -10.42 3.31
CA ALA A 187 9.63 -10.74 2.13
C ALA A 187 8.39 -9.82 1.99
N VAL A 188 7.71 -9.49 3.09
CA VAL A 188 6.60 -8.51 3.09
C VAL A 188 7.11 -7.14 2.68
N ALA A 189 8.26 -6.69 3.19
CA ALA A 189 8.87 -5.42 2.77
C ALA A 189 9.23 -5.44 1.28
N PHE A 190 9.86 -6.51 0.79
CA PHE A 190 10.19 -6.63 -0.63
C PHE A 190 8.94 -6.59 -1.52
N GLY A 191 7.88 -7.32 -1.16
CA GLY A 191 6.60 -7.31 -1.86
C GLY A 191 5.90 -5.94 -1.80
N HIS A 192 6.00 -5.23 -0.68
CA HIS A 192 5.49 -3.87 -0.56
C HIS A 192 6.26 -2.92 -1.50
N GLY A 193 7.59 -2.99 -1.51
CA GLY A 193 8.41 -2.18 -2.40
C GLY A 193 8.12 -2.41 -3.88
N LEU A 194 7.87 -3.66 -4.29
CA LEU A 194 7.44 -3.97 -5.65
C LEU A 194 6.11 -3.29 -6.03
N GLN A 195 5.09 -3.41 -5.18
CA GLN A 195 3.77 -2.85 -5.46
C GLN A 195 3.75 -1.32 -5.44
N ASP A 196 4.41 -0.72 -4.46
CA ASP A 196 4.44 0.73 -4.33
C ASP A 196 5.33 1.37 -5.39
N GLY A 197 6.44 0.72 -5.74
CA GLY A 197 7.28 1.14 -6.86
C GLY A 197 6.55 1.12 -8.21
N GLN A 198 5.78 0.06 -8.49
CA GLN A 198 4.90 0.00 -9.67
C GLN A 198 3.87 1.15 -9.67
N ARG A 199 3.21 1.40 -8.52
CA ARG A 199 2.18 2.44 -8.39
C ARG A 199 2.74 3.85 -8.59
N VAL A 200 3.83 4.19 -7.92
CA VAL A 200 4.47 5.52 -8.03
C VAL A 200 5.01 5.72 -9.44
N SER A 201 5.61 4.69 -10.03
CA SER A 201 6.11 4.74 -11.41
C SER A 201 4.97 4.93 -12.41
N ALA A 202 3.83 4.27 -12.22
CA ALA A 202 2.65 4.45 -13.06
C ALA A 202 2.11 5.89 -13.01
N VAL A 203 2.00 6.47 -11.81
CA VAL A 203 1.54 7.86 -11.65
C VAL A 203 2.49 8.85 -12.31
N LEU A 204 3.80 8.67 -12.15
CA LEU A 204 4.81 9.52 -12.77
C LEU A 204 4.87 9.34 -14.29
N LEU A 205 4.63 8.14 -14.80
CA LEU A 205 4.49 7.89 -16.23
C LEU A 205 3.27 8.62 -16.80
N LEU A 206 2.11 8.55 -16.13
CA LEU A 206 0.92 9.31 -16.52
C LEU A 206 1.19 10.82 -16.53
N ALA A 207 1.96 11.34 -15.57
CA ALA A 207 2.37 12.74 -15.55
C ALA A 207 3.28 13.10 -16.75
N LEU A 208 4.23 12.22 -17.08
CA LEU A 208 5.14 12.39 -18.22
C LEU A 208 4.40 12.38 -19.55
N LEU A 209 3.45 11.46 -19.71
CA LEU A 209 2.58 11.37 -20.89
C LEU A 209 1.71 12.61 -21.02
N ALA A 210 1.07 13.05 -19.93
CA ALA A 210 0.25 14.27 -19.93
C ALA A 210 1.07 15.52 -20.27
N ALA A 211 2.32 15.61 -19.80
CA ALA A 211 3.23 16.72 -20.10
C ALA A 211 3.88 16.65 -21.50
N GLY A 212 3.75 15.54 -22.23
CA GLY A 212 4.41 15.33 -23.52
C GLY A 212 5.92 15.08 -23.42
N TYR A 213 6.40 14.54 -22.28
CA TYR A 213 7.82 14.29 -22.00
C TYR A 213 8.24 12.81 -22.13
N SER A 214 7.33 11.91 -22.47
CA SER A 214 7.62 10.49 -22.71
C SER A 214 6.71 9.93 -23.80
N ASP A 215 7.21 8.93 -24.52
CA ASP A 215 6.47 8.15 -25.52
C ASP A 215 5.97 6.80 -24.97
N GLY A 216 5.97 6.63 -23.64
CA GLY A 216 5.45 5.43 -22.96
C GLY A 216 6.48 4.60 -22.20
N GLY A 217 7.77 4.95 -22.29
CA GLY A 217 8.82 4.35 -21.47
C GLY A 217 8.87 4.95 -20.07
N ILE A 218 9.12 4.11 -19.05
CA ILE A 218 9.39 4.57 -17.68
C ILE A 218 10.87 4.97 -17.57
N PRO A 219 11.21 6.25 -17.37
CA PRO A 219 12.60 6.66 -17.22
C PRO A 219 13.23 6.09 -15.95
N THR A 220 14.53 5.82 -15.99
CA THR A 220 15.28 5.27 -14.85
C THR A 220 15.25 6.17 -13.61
N TRP A 221 15.15 7.48 -13.79
CA TRP A 221 15.04 8.43 -12.68
C TRP A 221 13.72 8.25 -11.90
N VAL A 222 12.63 7.82 -12.55
CA VAL A 222 11.33 7.56 -11.88
C VAL A 222 11.48 6.39 -10.90
N ALA A 223 12.12 5.31 -11.36
CA ALA A 223 12.43 4.16 -10.54
C ALA A 223 13.34 4.52 -9.36
N ALA A 224 14.40 5.28 -9.63
CA ALA A 224 15.35 5.74 -8.62
C ALA A 224 14.68 6.65 -7.57
N LEU A 225 13.87 7.61 -8.01
CA LEU A 225 13.12 8.51 -7.13
C LEU A 225 12.17 7.73 -6.22
N SER A 226 11.39 6.81 -6.80
CA SER A 226 10.47 5.97 -6.02
C SER A 226 11.20 5.13 -4.98
N ALA A 227 12.30 4.47 -5.37
CA ALA A 227 13.09 3.65 -4.47
C ALA A 227 13.72 4.47 -3.33
N VAL A 228 14.34 5.61 -3.65
CA VAL A 228 14.98 6.49 -2.66
C VAL A 228 13.96 7.07 -1.70
N MET A 229 12.85 7.64 -2.21
CA MET A 229 11.85 8.28 -1.35
C MET A 229 11.14 7.28 -0.43
N MET A 230 10.75 6.12 -0.96
CA MET A 230 10.13 5.08 -0.14
C MET A 230 11.10 4.54 0.93
N THR A 231 12.38 4.37 0.58
CA THR A 231 13.40 3.92 1.54
C THR A 231 13.65 4.96 2.62
N ALA A 232 13.79 6.23 2.23
CA ALA A 232 13.89 7.35 3.16
C ALA A 232 12.70 7.34 4.13
N GLY A 233 11.47 7.29 3.61
CA GLY A 233 10.27 7.20 4.42
C GLY A 233 10.30 6.03 5.41
N THR A 234 10.67 4.85 4.92
CA THR A 234 10.77 3.63 5.75
C THR A 234 11.71 3.82 6.94
N LEU A 235 12.85 4.51 6.74
CA LEU A 235 13.81 4.82 7.81
C LEU A 235 13.25 5.79 8.86
N PHE A 236 12.37 6.72 8.48
CA PHE A 236 11.64 7.58 9.43
C PHE A 236 10.55 6.83 10.21
N GLY A 237 10.09 5.67 9.71
CA GLY A 237 9.30 4.68 10.43
C GLY A 237 7.81 5.01 10.61
N GLY A 238 7.02 4.08 11.13
CA GLY A 238 5.55 4.18 11.18
C GLY A 238 4.96 3.84 12.55
N TRP A 239 5.58 4.29 13.65
CA TRP A 239 5.36 3.67 14.96
C TRP A 239 3.94 3.76 15.51
N ARG A 240 3.18 4.81 15.17
CA ARG A 240 1.76 4.94 15.58
C ARG A 240 0.91 3.81 15.01
N ILE A 241 1.10 3.47 13.74
CA ILE A 241 0.37 2.38 13.06
C ILE A 241 0.91 1.02 13.53
N SER A 242 2.22 0.91 13.71
CA SER A 242 2.87 -0.30 14.24
C SER A 242 2.34 -0.69 15.62
N GLN A 243 2.09 0.28 16.50
CA GLN A 243 1.44 0.03 17.79
C GLN A 243 0.03 -0.56 17.62
N THR A 244 -0.72 -0.10 16.64
CA THR A 244 -2.08 -0.60 16.40
C THR A 244 -2.07 -2.04 15.88
N ILE A 245 -1.30 -2.32 14.83
CA ILE A 245 -1.17 -3.67 14.25
C ILE A 245 -0.53 -4.63 15.26
N GLY A 246 0.56 -4.20 15.89
CA GLY A 246 1.36 -5.01 16.78
C GLY A 246 0.77 -5.21 18.17
N TYR A 247 -0.06 -4.31 18.70
CA TYR A 247 -0.49 -4.43 20.11
C TYR A 247 -2.00 -4.28 20.33
N LYS A 248 -2.71 -3.51 19.50
CA LYS A 248 -4.10 -3.12 19.79
C LYS A 248 -5.16 -3.99 19.13
N ILE A 249 -4.89 -4.59 17.96
CA ILE A 249 -5.88 -5.37 17.19
C ILE A 249 -6.06 -6.77 17.77
N THR A 250 -5.01 -7.58 17.73
CA THR A 250 -5.05 -8.97 18.22
C THR A 250 -3.69 -9.31 18.85
N ARG A 251 -3.64 -10.27 19.78
CA ARG A 251 -2.39 -10.84 20.29
C ARG A 251 -2.08 -12.16 19.60
N ILE A 252 -0.90 -12.25 18.99
CA ILE A 252 -0.45 -13.43 18.25
C ILE A 252 0.96 -13.85 18.72
N ASP A 253 1.20 -15.14 18.75
CA ASP A 253 2.50 -15.74 19.03
C ASP A 253 3.39 -15.80 17.76
N PRO A 254 4.68 -16.16 17.89
CA PRO A 254 5.59 -16.26 16.75
C PRO A 254 5.15 -17.19 15.62
N LEU A 255 4.50 -18.32 15.91
CA LEU A 255 4.04 -19.25 14.87
C LEU A 255 2.96 -18.57 14.02
N ARG A 256 1.92 -18.03 14.65
CA ARG A 256 0.83 -17.31 13.96
C ARG A 256 1.34 -16.06 13.25
N GLY A 257 2.26 -15.32 13.87
CA GLY A 257 2.87 -14.12 13.26
C GLY A 257 3.76 -14.42 12.05
N SER A 258 4.41 -15.60 12.02
CA SER A 258 5.15 -16.10 10.86
C SER A 258 4.21 -16.53 9.73
N VAL A 259 3.13 -17.26 10.06
CA VAL A 259 2.10 -17.67 9.09
C VAL A 259 1.45 -16.45 8.44
N ALA A 260 1.00 -15.48 9.24
CA ALA A 260 0.37 -14.26 8.74
C ALA A 260 1.28 -13.49 7.76
N GLN A 261 2.56 -13.30 8.10
CA GLN A 261 3.48 -12.56 7.24
C GLN A 261 3.90 -13.36 6.01
N THR A 262 4.13 -14.67 6.14
CA THR A 262 4.46 -15.52 4.98
C THR A 262 3.31 -15.52 3.96
N PHE A 263 2.07 -15.67 4.42
CA PHE A 263 0.92 -15.64 3.52
C PHE A 263 0.68 -14.23 2.94
N SER A 264 0.88 -13.18 3.74
CA SER A 264 0.81 -11.81 3.25
C SER A 264 1.86 -11.54 2.17
N ALA A 265 3.11 -11.96 2.39
CA ALA A 265 4.19 -11.83 1.39
C ALA A 265 3.85 -12.57 0.10
N LEU A 266 3.34 -13.81 0.21
CA LEU A 266 2.89 -14.58 -0.95
C LEU A 266 1.82 -13.83 -1.74
N MET A 267 0.80 -13.29 -1.07
CA MET A 267 -0.23 -12.49 -1.74
C MET A 267 0.36 -11.26 -2.43
N LEU A 268 1.29 -10.55 -1.78
CA LEU A 268 1.95 -9.39 -2.38
C LEU A 268 2.74 -9.75 -3.65
N PHE A 269 3.46 -10.87 -3.66
CA PHE A 269 4.17 -11.35 -4.84
C PHE A 269 3.24 -11.81 -5.95
N VAL A 270 2.18 -12.56 -5.61
CA VAL A 270 1.17 -12.98 -6.59
C VAL A 270 0.51 -11.74 -7.21
N GLY A 271 0.18 -10.73 -6.40
CA GLY A 271 -0.36 -9.46 -6.90
C GLY A 271 0.62 -8.70 -7.79
N ALA A 272 1.89 -8.54 -7.38
CA ALA A 272 2.85 -7.72 -8.10
C ALA A 272 3.40 -8.36 -9.38
N ILE A 273 3.64 -9.68 -9.36
CA ILE A 273 4.36 -10.41 -10.42
C ILE A 273 3.42 -11.32 -11.21
N GLY A 274 2.48 -12.01 -10.56
CA GLY A 274 1.65 -13.02 -11.22
C GLY A 274 0.43 -12.44 -11.92
N LEU A 275 -0.38 -11.69 -11.16
CA LEU A 275 -1.66 -11.13 -11.63
C LEU A 275 -1.56 -9.67 -12.04
N HIS A 276 -0.48 -8.99 -11.65
CA HIS A 276 -0.29 -7.54 -11.82
C HIS A 276 -1.45 -6.70 -11.24
N TRP A 277 -2.09 -7.20 -10.19
CA TRP A 277 -3.18 -6.52 -9.49
C TRP A 277 -2.65 -5.67 -8.35
N PRO A 278 -3.07 -4.39 -8.25
CA PRO A 278 -2.72 -3.54 -7.13
C PRO A 278 -3.42 -4.06 -5.87
N LEU A 279 -2.63 -4.63 -4.96
CA LEU A 279 -3.13 -5.01 -3.64
C LEU A 279 -2.83 -3.90 -2.63
N SER A 280 -3.57 -3.92 -1.52
CA SER A 280 -3.24 -3.09 -0.37
C SER A 280 -2.44 -3.90 0.64
N THR A 281 -1.16 -3.58 0.77
CA THR A 281 -0.25 -4.17 1.76
C THR A 281 -0.80 -4.04 3.19
N THR A 282 -1.28 -2.86 3.53
CA THR A 282 -1.90 -2.56 4.83
C THR A 282 -3.10 -3.46 5.11
N HIS A 283 -4.01 -3.66 4.15
CA HIS A 283 -5.18 -4.53 4.32
C HIS A 283 -4.77 -6.00 4.40
N THR A 284 -3.93 -6.46 3.48
CA THR A 284 -3.45 -7.85 3.41
C THR A 284 -2.76 -8.25 4.71
N VAL A 285 -1.80 -7.46 5.19
CA VAL A 285 -1.07 -7.76 6.43
C VAL A 285 -1.97 -7.67 7.66
N THR A 286 -2.78 -6.62 7.77
CA THR A 286 -3.64 -6.44 8.95
C THR A 286 -4.70 -7.54 9.03
N ALA A 287 -5.32 -7.89 7.90
CA ALA A 287 -6.30 -8.96 7.84
C ALA A 287 -5.67 -10.34 8.03
N GLY A 288 -4.49 -10.59 7.47
CA GLY A 288 -3.74 -11.83 7.70
C GLY A 288 -3.31 -12.02 9.16
N ALA A 289 -2.88 -10.94 9.81
CA ALA A 289 -2.57 -10.94 11.24
C ALA A 289 -3.79 -11.26 12.10
N LEU A 290 -4.94 -10.65 11.76
CA LEU A 290 -6.20 -10.91 12.42
C LEU A 290 -6.65 -12.36 12.21
N GLY A 291 -6.60 -12.87 10.98
CA GLY A 291 -7.01 -14.23 10.64
C GLY A 291 -6.16 -15.29 11.33
N ALA A 292 -4.83 -15.15 11.30
CA ALA A 292 -3.95 -16.05 12.04
C ALA A 292 -4.21 -15.97 13.56
N GLY A 293 -4.47 -14.77 14.08
CA GLY A 293 -4.74 -14.52 15.50
C GLY A 293 -6.09 -15.04 15.98
N GLU A 294 -7.12 -15.08 15.15
CA GLU A 294 -8.41 -15.67 15.52
C GLU A 294 -8.33 -17.21 15.64
N ASN A 295 -7.40 -17.86 14.95
CA ASN A 295 -7.13 -19.30 15.10
C ASN A 295 -6.29 -19.59 16.37
N GLN A 296 -6.76 -19.12 17.53
CA GLN A 296 -6.17 -19.38 18.84
C GLN A 296 -7.22 -19.73 19.88
N HIS A 297 -6.84 -20.59 20.84
CA HIS A 297 -7.79 -21.13 21.82
C HIS A 297 -8.46 -20.05 22.68
N PHE A 298 -7.72 -18.98 22.99
CA PHE A 298 -8.23 -17.80 23.69
C PHE A 298 -7.95 -16.54 22.85
N SER A 299 -8.78 -16.30 21.83
CA SER A 299 -8.63 -15.12 20.96
C SER A 299 -8.86 -13.83 21.74
N VAL A 300 -7.80 -13.01 21.88
CA VAL A 300 -7.87 -11.68 22.50
C VAL A 300 -7.83 -10.62 21.40
N THR A 301 -8.94 -10.51 20.68
CA THR A 301 -9.14 -9.53 19.61
C THR A 301 -9.99 -8.35 20.08
N ASN A 302 -9.52 -7.13 19.82
CA ASN A 302 -10.28 -5.91 20.09
C ASN A 302 -11.32 -5.67 18.98
N ARG A 303 -12.48 -6.31 19.09
CA ARG A 303 -13.56 -6.24 18.09
C ARG A 303 -14.01 -4.81 17.79
N LYS A 304 -14.13 -3.95 18.81
CA LYS A 304 -14.52 -2.54 18.63
C LYS A 304 -13.53 -1.80 17.71
N LEU A 305 -12.23 -2.04 17.90
CA LEU A 305 -11.20 -1.45 17.06
C LEU A 305 -11.20 -2.05 15.65
N VAL A 306 -11.36 -3.37 15.50
CA VAL A 306 -11.44 -4.02 14.19
C VAL A 306 -12.59 -3.45 13.37
N ILE A 307 -13.80 -3.37 13.94
CA ILE A 307 -14.97 -2.80 13.26
C ILE A 307 -14.71 -1.36 12.83
N ARG A 308 -14.10 -0.55 13.72
CA ARG A 308 -13.72 0.83 13.40
C ARG A 308 -12.75 0.93 12.23
N ILE A 309 -11.75 0.04 12.17
CA ILE A 309 -10.77 -0.02 11.08
C ILE A 309 -11.47 -0.40 9.76
N LEU A 310 -12.33 -1.41 9.76
CA LEU A 310 -13.06 -1.84 8.57
C LEU A 310 -13.96 -0.73 8.00
N TRP A 311 -14.65 0.02 8.86
CA TRP A 311 -15.42 1.19 8.43
C TRP A 311 -14.53 2.26 7.79
N LEU A 312 -13.34 2.51 8.35
CA LEU A 312 -12.39 3.48 7.80
C LEU A 312 -11.77 2.99 6.48
N TRP A 313 -11.60 1.69 6.28
CA TRP A 313 -11.19 1.13 4.99
C TRP A 313 -12.23 1.41 3.91
N ALA A 314 -13.51 1.14 4.19
CA ALA A 314 -14.61 1.44 3.27
C ALA A 314 -14.77 2.95 2.99
N LEU A 315 -14.53 3.78 4.00
CA LEU A 315 -14.67 5.24 3.91
C LEU A 315 -13.48 5.92 3.23
N THR A 316 -12.31 5.29 3.20
CA THR A 316 -11.07 5.84 2.61
C THR A 316 -11.26 6.31 1.16
N PRO A 317 -11.70 5.48 0.20
CA PRO A 317 -11.85 5.93 -1.18
C PRO A 317 -12.92 7.01 -1.35
N LEU A 318 -13.97 6.99 -0.51
CA LEU A 318 -15.05 7.97 -0.56
C LEU A 318 -14.58 9.36 -0.09
N VAL A 319 -13.82 9.41 1.01
CA VAL A 319 -13.31 10.69 1.53
C VAL A 319 -12.23 11.24 0.63
N THR A 320 -11.32 10.43 0.11
CA THR A 320 -10.30 10.94 -0.83
C THR A 320 -10.91 11.38 -2.15
N CYS A 321 -11.97 10.70 -2.62
CA CYS A 321 -12.76 11.17 -3.76
C CYS A 321 -13.38 12.55 -3.50
N ALA A 322 -14.12 12.72 -2.41
CA ALA A 322 -14.72 14.01 -2.08
C ALA A 322 -13.67 15.12 -1.89
N LEU A 323 -12.56 14.82 -1.22
CA LEU A 323 -11.47 15.78 -1.00
C LEU A 323 -10.79 16.17 -2.32
N ALA A 324 -10.48 15.20 -3.18
CA ALA A 324 -9.88 15.47 -4.48
C ALA A 324 -10.82 16.24 -5.40
N PHE A 325 -12.13 15.97 -5.36
CA PHE A 325 -13.14 16.72 -6.10
C PHE A 325 -13.10 18.20 -5.72
N VAL A 326 -13.11 18.51 -4.42
CA VAL A 326 -13.03 19.91 -3.94
C VAL A 326 -11.69 20.55 -4.32
N LEU A 327 -10.57 19.83 -4.16
CA LEU A 327 -9.25 20.35 -4.53
C LEU A 327 -9.13 20.61 -6.04
N ALA A 328 -9.67 19.73 -6.88
CA ALA A 328 -9.66 19.90 -8.33
C ALA A 328 -10.48 21.12 -8.77
N LEU A 329 -11.67 21.34 -8.19
CA LEU A 329 -12.45 22.56 -8.44
C LEU A 329 -11.71 23.82 -7.98
N ALA A 330 -10.99 23.77 -6.87
CA ALA A 330 -10.18 24.91 -6.41
C ALA A 330 -8.98 25.20 -7.34
N LEU A 331 -8.47 24.17 -8.03
CA LEU A 331 -7.35 24.28 -8.98
C LEU A 331 -7.79 24.65 -10.40
N SER A 332 -9.09 24.60 -10.71
CA SER A 332 -9.62 24.86 -12.06
C SER A 332 -9.29 26.25 -12.64
N PRO A 333 -9.10 27.34 -11.85
CA PRO A 333 -8.68 28.62 -12.42
C PRO A 333 -7.23 28.61 -12.95
N ILE A 334 -6.43 27.60 -12.59
CA ILE A 334 -5.01 27.48 -12.93
C ILE A 334 -4.81 26.55 -14.15
N SER A 335 -5.83 25.77 -14.52
CA SER A 335 -5.79 24.85 -15.68
C SER A 335 -6.17 25.49 -17.02
N VAL A 336 -6.78 26.69 -17.00
CA VAL A 336 -7.09 27.52 -18.19
C VAL A 336 -5.88 28.37 -18.58
#